data_AF-A0AA36KB66-F1
#
_entry.id   AF-A0AA36KB66-F1
#
_cell.length_a   1.000
_cell.length_b   1.000
_cell.length_c   1.000
_cell.angle_alpha   90.00
_cell.angle_beta   90.00
_cell.angle_gamma   90.00
#
_symmetry.space_group_name_H-M   'P 1'
#
loop_
_entity.id
_entity.type
_entity.pdbx_description
1 polymer ?
#
loop_
_entity_poly.entity_id
_entity_poly.type
_entity_poly.pdbx_seq_one_letter_code
_entity_poly.pdbx_strand_id
1 'polypeptide(L)'
;MHNKLIIADASIAVTGGRNISSEYFEASSKFQFTDLDILFYGDAVRHAQAVFADFWESTLSVDATKVIGTCAEHHLKALREHYEQLHHENHSLTEDKLYDAQSYLKELLEHNPIQWSKAHFVADSPKKILGTAAEHEMLYGQVMSIMGKPKQHLELASAYFVPTQQGTYYLKQLRVEGIKVRALTNSFAANDVAIVHAFYSQYRVEMLKNGIELYEFKPVLERRRRTWYEIVTGSVIPAKGKNKSSLHAKFFDVDGKVFIGSFNFDPRSTYLNTEVGLVIESSQLQTQISVMLDQHLPQVAYQLKLNSQGEITWLDYQSNGQVIEYDKDPGTSRFQRTMIKAVSYLPIEWMM
;
A
#
# COMPACT_ATOMS: atom_id res chain seq x y z
N MET A 1 10.03 7.00 -10.20
CA MET A 1 9.50 5.67 -10.53
C MET A 1 9.02 5.02 -9.24
N HIS A 2 7.77 4.56 -9.17
CA HIS A 2 7.22 3.88 -8.00
C HIS A 2 6.77 2.44 -8.32
N ASN A 3 7.10 1.94 -9.52
CA ASN A 3 6.87 0.57 -9.95
C ASN A 3 7.65 -0.43 -9.07
N LYS A 4 6.99 -1.52 -8.63
CA LYS A 4 7.67 -2.69 -8.02
C LYS A 4 7.32 -3.92 -8.83
N LEU A 5 8.30 -4.44 -9.55
CA LEU A 5 8.13 -5.56 -10.47
C LEU A 5 9.42 -6.38 -10.51
N ILE A 6 9.30 -7.68 -10.32
CA ILE A 6 10.37 -8.65 -10.51
C ILE A 6 9.89 -9.65 -11.55
N ILE A 7 10.70 -9.89 -12.57
CA ILE A 7 10.43 -10.89 -13.63
C ILE A 7 11.60 -11.85 -13.66
N ALA A 8 11.32 -13.16 -13.62
CA ALA A 8 12.33 -14.19 -13.82
C ALA A 8 12.00 -15.00 -15.08
N ASP A 9 13.02 -15.20 -15.91
CA ASP A 9 13.02 -16.07 -17.09
C ASP A 9 11.85 -15.86 -18.06
N ALA A 10 11.30 -14.63 -18.13
CA ALA A 10 10.10 -14.31 -18.92
C ALA A 10 8.85 -15.15 -18.59
N SER A 11 8.87 -15.90 -17.50
CA SER A 11 7.90 -16.99 -17.24
C SER A 11 7.11 -16.78 -15.96
N ILE A 12 7.70 -16.07 -14.99
CA ILE A 12 7.12 -15.79 -13.69
C ILE A 12 7.42 -14.35 -13.29
N ALA A 13 6.48 -13.71 -12.62
CA ALA A 13 6.68 -12.36 -12.11
C ALA A 13 6.00 -12.14 -10.76
N VAL A 14 6.52 -11.17 -10.01
CA VAL A 14 5.95 -10.67 -8.75
C VAL A 14 5.75 -9.16 -8.86
N THR A 15 4.57 -8.69 -8.45
CA THR A 15 4.26 -7.26 -8.31
C THR A 15 3.46 -7.04 -7.04
N GLY A 16 3.44 -5.79 -6.54
CA GLY A 16 2.67 -5.44 -5.35
C GLY A 16 3.12 -4.11 -4.75
N GLY A 17 2.88 -3.94 -3.46
CA GLY A 17 3.27 -2.73 -2.73
C GLY A 17 4.72 -2.76 -2.22
N ARG A 18 5.34 -3.94 -2.13
CA ARG A 18 6.56 -4.14 -1.34
C ARG A 18 7.81 -3.55 -2.00
N ASN A 19 8.55 -2.72 -1.25
CA ASN A 19 9.89 -2.27 -1.66
C ASN A 19 10.99 -3.20 -1.13
N ILE A 20 12.22 -3.06 -1.64
CA ILE A 20 13.39 -3.83 -1.17
C ILE A 20 14.11 -3.06 -0.07
N SER A 21 13.71 -3.28 1.20
CA SER A 21 14.43 -2.81 2.39
C SER A 21 14.11 -3.68 3.62
N SER A 22 14.91 -3.57 4.69
CA SER A 22 14.77 -4.42 5.88
C SER A 22 13.39 -4.34 6.55
N GLU A 23 12.69 -3.22 6.41
CA GLU A 23 11.32 -2.97 6.93
C GLU A 23 10.24 -3.78 6.22
N TYR A 24 10.52 -4.33 5.04
CA TYR A 24 9.54 -5.10 4.26
C TYR A 24 9.75 -6.62 4.39
N PHE A 25 10.84 -7.07 5.01
CA PHE A 25 11.23 -8.49 5.05
C PHE A 25 11.47 -8.99 6.47
N GLU A 26 10.84 -8.39 7.48
CA GLU A 26 10.99 -8.79 8.89
C GLU A 26 12.44 -8.79 9.40
N ALA A 27 13.31 -8.04 8.71
CA ALA A 27 14.74 -7.92 9.00
C ALA A 27 15.06 -6.69 9.84
N SER A 28 14.16 -5.69 9.88
CA SER A 28 14.28 -4.51 10.74
C SER A 28 13.90 -4.82 12.20
N SER A 29 14.69 -4.31 13.15
CA SER A 29 14.44 -4.42 14.59
C SER A 29 13.54 -3.32 15.17
N LYS A 30 12.99 -2.47 14.29
CA LYS A 30 12.34 -1.19 14.64
C LYS A 30 10.96 -1.05 14.03
N PHE A 31 10.81 -1.39 12.74
CA PHE A 31 9.60 -1.08 11.99
C PHE A 31 9.40 -2.12 10.89
N GLN A 32 8.14 -2.48 10.63
CA GLN A 32 7.72 -3.45 9.64
C GLN A 32 6.54 -2.89 8.83
N PHE A 33 6.48 -3.20 7.54
CA PHE A 33 5.31 -2.95 6.71
C PHE A 33 4.51 -4.24 6.54
N THR A 34 3.19 -4.16 6.66
CA THR A 34 2.27 -5.23 6.25
C THR A 34 1.82 -4.94 4.82
N ASP A 35 2.28 -5.74 3.87
CA ASP A 35 2.08 -5.53 2.45
C ASP A 35 1.45 -6.75 1.76
N LEU A 36 0.98 -6.55 0.54
CA LEU A 36 0.42 -7.58 -0.32
C LEU A 36 1.13 -7.56 -1.67
N ASP A 37 1.66 -8.73 -2.04
CA ASP A 37 2.24 -8.97 -3.35
C ASP A 37 1.52 -10.16 -4.00
N ILE A 38 1.63 -10.25 -5.32
CA ILE A 38 1.10 -11.36 -6.10
C ILE A 38 2.17 -11.97 -7.01
N LEU A 39 2.29 -13.30 -6.94
CA LEU A 39 3.05 -14.13 -7.86
C LEU A 39 2.15 -14.54 -9.02
N PHE A 40 2.59 -14.34 -10.26
CA PHE A 40 1.78 -14.66 -11.44
C PHE A 40 2.62 -15.23 -12.59
N TYR A 41 1.92 -15.94 -13.48
CA TYR A 41 2.45 -16.67 -14.63
C TYR A 41 1.64 -16.37 -15.88
N GLY A 42 2.15 -16.81 -17.04
CA GLY A 42 1.41 -16.79 -18.30
C GLY A 42 1.41 -15.42 -18.98
N ASP A 43 0.35 -15.10 -19.71
CA ASP A 43 0.29 -13.96 -20.63
C ASP A 43 0.50 -12.60 -19.95
N ALA A 44 0.08 -12.46 -18.70
CA ALA A 44 0.33 -11.24 -17.93
C ALA A 44 1.83 -10.96 -17.74
N VAL A 45 2.69 -11.99 -17.70
CA VAL A 45 4.15 -11.82 -17.62
C VAL A 45 4.69 -11.20 -18.91
N ARG A 46 4.14 -11.59 -20.07
CA ARG A 46 4.54 -10.99 -21.36
C ARG A 46 4.24 -9.49 -21.41
N HIS A 47 3.10 -9.07 -20.88
CA HIS A 47 2.76 -7.65 -20.74
C HIS A 47 3.68 -6.94 -19.74
N ALA A 48 3.99 -7.58 -18.60
CA ALA A 48 4.93 -7.03 -17.63
C ALA A 48 6.33 -6.81 -18.22
N GLN A 49 6.80 -7.71 -19.11
CA GLN A 49 8.04 -7.54 -19.84
C GLN A 49 8.00 -6.38 -20.83
N ALA A 50 6.90 -6.22 -21.56
CA ALA A 50 6.74 -5.09 -22.48
C ALA A 50 6.81 -3.76 -21.72
N VAL A 51 6.14 -3.66 -20.57
CA VAL A 51 6.23 -2.49 -19.69
C VAL A 51 7.67 -2.28 -19.20
N PHE A 52 8.37 -3.32 -18.77
CA PHE A 52 9.77 -3.20 -18.38
C PHE A 52 10.63 -2.63 -19.52
N ALA A 53 10.46 -3.15 -20.74
CA ALA A 53 11.18 -2.66 -21.93
C ALA A 53 10.85 -1.19 -22.22
N ASP A 54 9.58 -0.78 -22.16
CA ASP A 54 9.16 0.61 -22.37
C ASP A 54 9.88 1.58 -21.42
N PHE A 55 10.04 1.19 -20.14
CA PHE A 55 10.80 1.98 -19.18
C PHE A 55 12.31 1.92 -19.43
N TRP A 56 12.84 0.75 -19.74
CA TRP A 56 14.27 0.55 -19.94
C TRP A 56 14.82 1.29 -21.16
N GLU A 57 14.05 1.29 -22.25
CA GLU A 57 14.40 1.92 -23.54
C GLU A 57 13.99 3.41 -23.61
N SER A 58 13.25 3.90 -22.63
CA SER A 58 12.85 5.31 -22.54
C SER A 58 14.06 6.24 -22.51
N THR A 59 13.93 7.43 -23.12
CA THR A 59 14.94 8.49 -23.04
C THR A 59 15.16 9.02 -21.62
N LEU A 60 14.24 8.73 -20.69
CA LEU A 60 14.40 9.02 -19.26
C LEU A 60 15.28 8.01 -18.54
N SER A 61 15.53 6.84 -19.15
CA SER A 61 16.47 5.84 -18.64
C SER A 61 17.89 6.21 -19.07
N VAL A 62 18.76 6.44 -18.09
CA VAL A 62 20.16 6.79 -18.33
C VAL A 62 21.05 5.77 -17.68
N ASP A 63 22.18 5.50 -18.34
CA ASP A 63 23.20 4.60 -17.81
C ASP A 63 23.64 5.04 -16.40
N ALA A 64 23.60 4.11 -15.45
CA ALA A 64 23.97 4.37 -14.07
C ALA A 64 25.40 4.91 -13.95
N THR A 65 26.32 4.52 -14.84
CA THR A 65 27.71 4.99 -14.85
C THR A 65 27.83 6.51 -15.05
N LYS A 66 26.83 7.16 -15.66
CA LYS A 66 26.78 8.63 -15.77
C LYS A 66 26.53 9.31 -14.42
N VAL A 67 25.99 8.59 -13.44
CA VAL A 67 25.63 9.10 -12.10
C VAL A 67 26.62 8.63 -11.04
N ILE A 68 26.93 7.33 -11.01
CA ILE A 68 27.76 6.70 -9.97
C ILE A 68 29.19 6.36 -10.43
N GLY A 69 29.53 6.64 -11.69
CA GLY A 69 30.84 6.37 -12.27
C GLY A 69 31.01 4.93 -12.79
N THR A 70 32.17 4.65 -13.37
CA THR A 70 32.52 3.32 -13.90
C THR A 70 33.18 2.45 -12.83
N CYS A 71 32.92 1.16 -12.89
CA CYS A 71 33.50 0.17 -11.99
C CYS A 71 34.51 -0.72 -12.74
N ALA A 72 35.64 -1.03 -12.12
CA ALA A 72 36.61 -1.99 -12.66
C ALA A 72 36.29 -3.42 -12.20
N GLU A 73 36.73 -4.42 -12.97
CA GLU A 73 36.46 -5.84 -12.69
C GLU A 73 36.91 -6.28 -11.29
N HIS A 74 38.02 -5.75 -10.79
CA HIS A 74 38.53 -6.09 -9.46
C HIS A 74 37.61 -5.63 -8.32
N HIS A 75 36.82 -4.57 -8.51
CA HIS A 75 35.82 -4.15 -7.52
C HIS A 75 34.66 -5.16 -7.44
N LEU A 76 34.20 -5.70 -8.59
CA LEU A 76 33.18 -6.73 -8.61
C LEU A 76 33.67 -8.01 -7.93
N LYS A 77 34.93 -8.37 -8.17
CA LYS A 77 35.58 -9.51 -7.49
C LYS A 77 35.61 -9.28 -5.98
N ALA A 78 36.10 -8.13 -5.51
CA ALA A 78 36.14 -7.79 -4.10
C ALA A 78 34.74 -7.78 -3.46
N LEU A 79 33.72 -7.31 -4.18
CA LEU A 79 32.33 -7.33 -3.70
C LEU A 79 31.80 -8.75 -3.53
N ARG A 80 32.08 -9.65 -4.48
CA ARG A 80 31.69 -11.07 -4.37
C ARG A 80 32.39 -11.76 -3.21
N GLU A 81 33.70 -11.58 -3.09
CA GLU A 81 34.50 -12.11 -1.98
C GLU A 81 33.98 -11.60 -0.62
N HIS A 82 33.59 -10.32 -0.54
CA HIS A 82 32.98 -9.76 0.67
C HIS A 82 31.66 -10.43 1.03
N TYR A 83 30.76 -10.67 0.07
CA TYR A 83 29.49 -11.35 0.33
C TYR A 83 29.67 -12.84 0.66
N GLU A 84 30.62 -13.53 0.03
CA GLU A 84 30.97 -14.92 0.37
C GLU A 84 31.51 -15.01 1.80
N GLN A 85 32.40 -14.09 2.19
CA GLN A 85 32.92 -14.04 3.56
C GLN A 85 31.82 -13.73 4.58
N LEU A 86 30.91 -12.79 4.28
CA LEU A 86 29.75 -12.50 5.13
C LEU A 86 28.86 -13.73 5.34
N HIS A 87 28.64 -14.52 4.29
CA HIS A 87 27.87 -15.77 4.35
C HIS A 87 28.53 -16.82 5.25
N HIS A 88 29.85 -16.97 5.16
CA HIS A 88 30.59 -17.93 5.98
C HIS A 88 30.76 -17.52 7.44
N GLU A 89 30.96 -16.23 7.71
CA GLU A 89 31.21 -15.72 9.07
C GLU A 89 29.93 -15.53 9.88
N ASN A 90 28.81 -15.28 9.20
CA ASN A 90 27.53 -15.04 9.83
C ASN A 90 26.50 -16.06 9.37
N HIS A 91 26.50 -17.25 10.00
CA HIS A 91 25.24 -17.97 10.25
C HIS A 91 24.35 -17.05 11.10
N SER A 92 23.73 -16.09 10.42
CA SER A 92 22.97 -15.03 11.04
C SER A 92 21.54 -15.49 11.22
N LEU A 93 20.85 -14.90 12.20
CA LEU A 93 19.40 -14.98 12.31
C LEU A 93 18.66 -14.63 11.00
N THR A 94 19.31 -13.95 10.06
CA THR A 94 18.73 -13.62 8.75
C THR A 94 18.78 -14.81 7.80
N GLU A 95 19.83 -15.62 7.84
CA GLU A 95 19.95 -16.81 6.99
C GLU A 95 18.96 -17.89 7.42
N ASP A 96 18.83 -18.14 8.73
CA ASP A 96 17.81 -19.06 9.25
C ASP A 96 16.41 -18.63 8.80
N LYS A 97 16.09 -17.33 8.89
CA LYS A 97 14.82 -16.77 8.38
C LYS A 97 14.63 -16.98 6.88
N LEU A 98 15.70 -16.87 6.08
CA LEU A 98 15.63 -17.13 4.64
C LEU A 98 15.35 -18.60 4.36
N TYR A 99 16.04 -19.52 5.03
CA TYR A 99 15.79 -20.96 4.91
C TYR A 99 14.38 -21.34 5.35
N ASP A 100 13.89 -20.76 6.45
CA ASP A 100 12.52 -20.95 6.93
C ASP A 100 11.50 -20.42 5.91
N ALA A 101 11.72 -19.22 5.37
CA ALA A 101 10.84 -18.63 4.35
C ALA A 101 10.81 -19.45 3.05
N GLN A 102 11.97 -19.96 2.61
CA GLN A 102 12.07 -20.85 1.45
C GLN A 102 11.33 -22.17 1.68
N SER A 103 11.51 -22.78 2.87
CA SER A 103 10.84 -24.02 3.24
C SER A 103 9.33 -23.84 3.31
N TYR A 104 8.87 -22.76 3.95
CA TYR A 104 7.47 -22.38 4.00
C TYR A 104 6.89 -22.15 2.60
N LEU A 105 7.58 -21.39 1.73
CA LEU A 105 7.11 -21.12 0.37
C LEU A 105 7.01 -22.42 -0.45
N LYS A 106 7.97 -23.33 -0.30
CA LYS A 106 7.95 -24.64 -0.95
C LYS A 106 6.71 -25.43 -0.49
N GLU A 107 6.49 -25.55 0.81
CA GLU A 107 5.33 -26.26 1.36
C GLU A 107 4.02 -25.61 0.90
N LEU A 108 3.96 -24.26 0.89
CA LEU A 108 2.82 -23.50 0.42
C LEU A 108 2.50 -23.83 -1.04
N LEU A 109 3.50 -23.83 -1.93
CA LEU A 109 3.33 -24.13 -3.35
C LEU A 109 3.01 -25.60 -3.63
N GLU A 110 3.48 -26.53 -2.80
CA GLU A 110 3.14 -27.96 -2.89
C GLU A 110 1.67 -28.23 -2.52
N HIS A 111 1.13 -27.50 -1.53
CA HIS A 111 -0.22 -27.73 -1.01
C HIS A 111 -1.28 -26.77 -1.56
N ASN A 112 -0.88 -25.65 -2.16
CA ASN A 112 -1.79 -24.65 -2.72
C ASN A 112 -1.54 -24.53 -4.23
N PRO A 113 -2.35 -25.22 -5.07
CA PRO A 113 -2.17 -25.12 -6.51
C PRO A 113 -2.40 -23.70 -7.00
N ILE A 114 -1.67 -23.33 -8.05
CA ILE A 114 -1.86 -22.05 -8.76
C ILE A 114 -3.31 -21.95 -9.23
N GLN A 115 -3.94 -20.82 -8.90
CA GLN A 115 -5.29 -20.52 -9.35
C GLN A 115 -5.26 -19.82 -10.71
N TRP A 116 -5.78 -20.49 -11.73
CA TRP A 116 -5.89 -19.91 -13.06
C TRP A 116 -7.08 -18.98 -13.16
N SER A 117 -6.82 -17.73 -13.54
CA SER A 117 -7.81 -16.69 -13.76
C SER A 117 -7.33 -15.76 -14.88
N LYS A 118 -8.27 -15.04 -15.50
CA LYS A 118 -7.95 -14.01 -16.47
C LYS A 118 -7.35 -12.82 -15.71
N ALA A 119 -6.10 -12.49 -16.04
CA ALA A 119 -5.35 -11.43 -15.40
C ALA A 119 -4.79 -10.45 -16.41
N HIS A 120 -4.78 -9.17 -16.05
CA HIS A 120 -4.31 -8.06 -16.86
C HIS A 120 -3.22 -7.32 -16.11
N PHE A 121 -1.99 -7.39 -16.62
CA PHE A 121 -0.94 -6.51 -16.11
C PHE A 121 -1.17 -5.11 -16.63
N VAL A 122 -1.19 -4.12 -15.73
CA VAL A 122 -1.45 -2.71 -16.01
C VAL A 122 -0.32 -1.86 -15.46
N ALA A 123 -0.01 -0.77 -16.17
CA ALA A 123 1.10 0.10 -15.82
C ALA A 123 0.93 1.50 -16.38
N ASP A 124 1.48 2.50 -15.69
CA ASP A 124 1.67 3.82 -16.28
C ASP A 124 2.77 3.79 -17.35
N SER A 125 2.54 4.45 -18.47
CA SER A 125 3.58 4.73 -19.46
C SER A 125 4.64 5.70 -18.89
N PRO A 126 5.92 5.58 -19.27
CA PRO A 126 6.95 6.59 -18.98
C PRO A 126 6.56 8.01 -19.43
N LYS A 127 5.69 8.12 -20.46
CA LYS A 127 5.15 9.40 -20.94
C LYS A 127 4.38 10.18 -19.88
N LYS A 128 3.89 9.51 -18.82
CA LYS A 128 3.22 10.16 -17.69
C LYS A 128 4.12 11.20 -17.03
N ILE A 129 5.40 10.86 -16.84
CA ILE A 129 6.41 11.77 -16.26
C ILE A 129 6.67 12.98 -17.17
N LEU A 130 6.47 12.81 -18.48
CA LEU A 130 6.59 13.88 -19.47
C LEU A 130 5.30 14.71 -19.63
N GLY A 131 4.21 14.35 -18.92
CA GLY A 131 2.91 15.00 -19.06
C GLY A 131 2.24 14.79 -20.42
N THR A 132 2.61 13.73 -21.15
CA THR A 132 2.14 13.45 -22.52
C THR A 132 1.41 12.10 -22.66
N ALA A 133 1.23 11.37 -21.56
CA ALA A 133 0.47 10.12 -21.57
C ALA A 133 -1.02 10.39 -21.81
N ALA A 134 -1.63 9.60 -22.68
CA ALA A 134 -3.09 9.54 -22.79
C ALA A 134 -3.70 8.76 -21.60
N GLU A 135 -5.00 8.90 -21.38
CA GLU A 135 -5.69 8.22 -20.27
C GLU A 135 -5.57 6.69 -20.30
N HIS A 136 -5.64 6.08 -21.48
CA HIS A 136 -5.45 4.63 -21.64
C HIS A 136 -4.00 4.18 -21.43
N GLU A 137 -3.04 5.10 -21.42
CA GLU A 137 -1.63 4.84 -21.09
C GLU A 137 -1.34 5.07 -19.60
N MET A 138 -2.32 5.57 -18.83
CA MET A 138 -2.24 5.70 -17.38
C MET A 138 -2.86 4.48 -16.68
N LEU A 139 -2.25 4.06 -15.58
CA LEU A 139 -2.70 2.88 -14.82
C LEU A 139 -4.17 3.02 -14.40
N TYR A 140 -4.56 4.19 -13.87
CA TYR A 140 -5.94 4.40 -13.42
C TYR A 140 -6.96 4.23 -14.55
N GLY A 141 -6.63 4.70 -15.77
CA GLY A 141 -7.52 4.61 -16.94
C GLY A 141 -7.66 3.17 -17.43
N GLN A 142 -6.55 2.40 -17.44
CA GLN A 142 -6.57 0.97 -17.74
C GLN A 142 -7.40 0.20 -16.70
N VAL A 143 -7.17 0.46 -15.41
CA VAL A 143 -7.92 -0.14 -14.31
C VAL A 143 -9.42 0.13 -14.45
N MET A 144 -9.83 1.40 -14.64
CA MET A 144 -11.24 1.76 -14.77
C MET A 144 -11.89 1.07 -15.99
N SER A 145 -11.15 0.96 -17.09
CA SER A 145 -11.60 0.26 -18.30
C SER A 145 -11.85 -1.23 -18.07
N ILE A 146 -10.93 -1.91 -17.35
CA ILE A 146 -11.01 -3.35 -17.08
C ILE A 146 -12.03 -3.65 -15.98
N MET A 147 -12.04 -2.86 -14.90
CA MET A 147 -12.91 -3.09 -13.76
C MET A 147 -14.35 -2.68 -14.01
N GLY A 148 -14.54 -1.55 -14.70
CA GLY A 148 -15.85 -0.93 -14.92
C GLY A 148 -16.40 -0.25 -13.66
N LYS A 149 -17.65 0.21 -13.76
CA LYS A 149 -18.37 0.83 -12.66
C LYS A 149 -18.86 -0.25 -11.68
N PRO A 150 -18.62 -0.10 -10.36
CA PRO A 150 -19.17 -1.00 -9.34
C PRO A 150 -20.71 -1.10 -9.42
N LYS A 151 -21.24 -2.26 -9.06
CA LYS A 151 -22.68 -2.59 -9.07
C LYS A 151 -23.15 -3.15 -7.74
N GLN A 152 -22.29 -3.84 -6.99
CA GLN A 152 -22.63 -4.42 -5.69
C GLN A 152 -21.79 -3.82 -4.58
N HIS A 153 -20.46 -3.78 -4.77
CA HIS A 153 -19.55 -3.23 -3.77
C HIS A 153 -18.25 -2.69 -4.37
N LEU A 154 -17.60 -1.85 -3.56
CA LEU A 154 -16.26 -1.34 -3.76
C LEU A 154 -15.51 -1.43 -2.42
N GLU A 155 -14.41 -2.20 -2.39
CA GLU A 155 -13.49 -2.23 -1.26
C GLU A 155 -12.17 -1.59 -1.66
N LEU A 156 -11.67 -0.68 -0.83
CA LEU A 156 -10.42 0.04 -1.03
C LEU A 156 -9.52 -0.20 0.18
N ALA A 157 -8.30 -0.66 -0.05
CA ALA A 157 -7.26 -0.68 0.97
C ALA A 157 -6.01 0.00 0.41
N SER A 158 -5.63 1.13 1.01
CA SER A 158 -4.48 1.91 0.58
C SER A 158 -3.79 2.54 1.76
N ALA A 159 -2.46 2.38 1.81
CA ALA A 159 -1.61 3.01 2.82
C ALA A 159 -1.81 4.53 2.88
N TYR A 160 -1.98 5.14 1.70
CA TYR A 160 -2.25 6.55 1.50
C TYR A 160 -3.58 6.69 0.74
N PHE A 161 -4.54 7.38 1.35
CA PHE A 161 -5.88 7.54 0.81
C PHE A 161 -6.31 9.00 0.87
N VAL A 162 -6.16 9.71 -0.24
CA VAL A 162 -6.58 11.10 -0.39
C VAL A 162 -7.56 11.15 -1.56
N PRO A 163 -8.87 10.98 -1.31
CA PRO A 163 -9.85 10.84 -2.38
C PRO A 163 -10.09 12.15 -3.15
N THR A 164 -9.68 13.30 -2.62
CA THR A 164 -10.04 14.65 -3.09
C THR A 164 -11.56 14.87 -3.10
N GLN A 165 -12.01 16.05 -3.50
CA GLN A 165 -13.44 16.33 -3.70
C GLN A 165 -14.05 15.44 -4.79
N GLN A 166 -13.33 15.19 -5.88
CA GLN A 166 -13.84 14.42 -7.01
C GLN A 166 -14.06 12.94 -6.64
N GLY A 167 -13.07 12.32 -5.98
CA GLY A 167 -13.21 10.94 -5.52
C GLY A 167 -14.25 10.81 -4.41
N THR A 168 -14.32 11.76 -3.47
CA THR A 168 -15.37 11.75 -2.43
C THR A 168 -16.77 11.84 -3.04
N TYR A 169 -16.95 12.70 -4.04
CA TYR A 169 -18.20 12.79 -4.79
C TYR A 169 -18.52 11.48 -5.51
N TYR A 170 -17.55 10.85 -6.17
CA TYR A 170 -17.73 9.55 -6.81
C TYR A 170 -18.18 8.46 -5.82
N LEU A 171 -17.48 8.32 -4.69
CA LEU A 171 -17.84 7.34 -3.65
C LEU A 171 -19.24 7.61 -3.07
N LYS A 172 -19.62 8.89 -2.92
CA LYS A 172 -20.98 9.28 -2.55
C LYS A 172 -22.02 8.81 -3.57
N GLN A 173 -21.77 8.99 -4.87
CA GLN A 173 -22.71 8.54 -5.90
C GLN A 173 -22.92 7.02 -5.85
N LEU A 174 -21.85 6.23 -5.64
CA LEU A 174 -21.98 4.78 -5.47
C LEU A 174 -22.92 4.45 -4.30
N ARG A 175 -22.79 5.14 -3.16
CA ARG A 175 -23.67 4.94 -2.00
C ARG A 175 -25.12 5.33 -2.29
N VAL A 176 -25.36 6.41 -3.04
CA VAL A 176 -26.71 6.82 -3.48
C VAL A 176 -27.34 5.74 -4.37
N GLU A 177 -26.54 5.06 -5.18
CA GLU A 177 -26.96 3.94 -6.03
C GLU A 177 -27.14 2.62 -5.26
N GLY A 178 -26.93 2.61 -3.94
CA GLY A 178 -27.10 1.42 -3.09
C GLY A 178 -25.90 0.48 -3.08
N ILE A 179 -24.78 0.87 -3.69
CA ILE A 179 -23.54 0.09 -3.74
C ILE A 179 -22.85 0.19 -2.38
N LYS A 180 -22.34 -0.92 -1.85
CA LYS A 180 -21.56 -0.91 -0.60
C LYS A 180 -20.17 -0.36 -0.87
N VAL A 181 -19.68 0.53 -0.01
CA VAL A 181 -18.33 1.10 -0.14
C VAL A 181 -17.63 1.03 1.20
N ARG A 182 -16.45 0.41 1.21
CA ARG A 182 -15.58 0.26 2.38
C ARG A 182 -14.17 0.70 2.03
N ALA A 183 -13.57 1.52 2.89
CA ALA A 183 -12.19 1.97 2.74
C ALA A 183 -11.38 1.72 4.02
N LEU A 184 -10.19 1.14 3.85
CA LEU A 184 -9.17 0.93 4.87
C LEU A 184 -7.94 1.80 4.53
N THR A 185 -7.49 2.59 5.50
CA THR A 185 -6.24 3.33 5.42
C THR A 185 -5.53 3.38 6.77
N ASN A 186 -4.37 4.02 6.86
CA ASN A 186 -3.64 4.14 8.13
C ASN A 186 -4.28 5.19 9.06
N SER A 187 -4.38 4.89 10.36
CA SER A 187 -4.58 5.93 11.38
C SER A 187 -3.38 6.87 11.45
N PHE A 188 -3.53 8.06 12.04
CA PHE A 188 -2.41 8.99 12.18
C PHE A 188 -1.21 8.34 12.89
N ALA A 189 -1.47 7.52 13.91
CA ALA A 189 -0.43 6.86 14.69
C ALA A 189 0.24 5.68 13.94
N ALA A 190 -0.47 5.02 13.03
CA ALA A 190 0.06 3.98 12.17
C ALA A 190 0.85 4.56 10.98
N ASN A 191 0.48 5.75 10.51
CA ASN A 191 1.08 6.41 9.36
C ASN A 191 2.57 6.78 9.58
N ASP A 192 3.34 6.83 8.50
CA ASP A 192 4.71 7.30 8.42
C ASP A 192 4.82 8.70 7.78
N VAL A 193 3.78 9.11 7.03
CA VAL A 193 3.69 10.40 6.32
C VAL A 193 2.50 11.20 6.85
N ALA A 194 2.74 12.02 7.88
CA ALA A 194 1.71 12.80 8.58
C ALA A 194 0.92 13.77 7.67
N ILE A 195 1.54 14.28 6.61
CA ILE A 195 0.90 15.23 5.68
C ILE A 195 -0.22 14.57 4.87
N VAL A 196 -0.04 13.33 4.43
CA VAL A 196 -1.08 12.57 3.72
C VAL A 196 -2.31 12.39 4.62
N HIS A 197 -2.10 12.04 5.88
CA HIS A 197 -3.20 11.93 6.86
C HIS A 197 -3.95 13.26 7.03
N ALA A 198 -3.24 14.39 6.99
CA ALA A 198 -3.86 15.70 7.11
C ALA A 198 -4.86 15.98 5.97
N PHE A 199 -4.51 15.67 4.72
CA PHE A 199 -5.43 15.85 3.59
C PHE A 199 -6.57 14.82 3.58
N TYR A 200 -6.27 13.55 3.86
CA TYR A 200 -7.29 12.51 4.09
C TYR A 200 -8.32 12.94 5.14
N SER A 201 -7.85 13.54 6.25
CA SER A 201 -8.69 13.83 7.41
C SER A 201 -9.88 14.76 7.12
N GLN A 202 -9.78 15.57 6.06
CA GLN A 202 -10.80 16.52 5.63
C GLN A 202 -12.06 15.83 5.10
N TYR A 203 -11.91 14.65 4.50
CA TYR A 203 -12.97 13.95 3.79
C TYR A 203 -13.76 12.98 4.67
N ARG A 204 -13.25 12.64 5.86
CA ARG A 204 -13.82 11.60 6.74
C ARG A 204 -15.29 11.85 7.08
N VAL A 205 -15.64 13.07 7.51
CA VAL A 205 -17.02 13.40 7.90
C VAL A 205 -17.96 13.29 6.71
N GLU A 206 -17.57 13.80 5.54
CA GLU A 206 -18.41 13.71 4.34
C GLU A 206 -18.59 12.25 3.90
N MET A 207 -17.52 11.46 3.89
CA MET A 207 -17.60 10.04 3.54
C MET A 207 -18.54 9.28 4.49
N LEU A 208 -18.38 9.45 5.80
CA LEU A 208 -19.24 8.79 6.80
C LEU A 208 -20.71 9.23 6.68
N LYS A 209 -20.97 10.53 6.44
CA LYS A 209 -22.35 11.03 6.24
C LYS A 209 -23.04 10.38 5.04
N ASN A 210 -22.29 10.03 4.01
CA ASN A 210 -22.82 9.35 2.83
C ASN A 210 -22.80 7.82 2.95
N GLY A 211 -22.48 7.29 4.13
CA GLY A 211 -22.55 5.87 4.45
C GLY A 211 -21.31 5.06 4.04
N ILE A 212 -20.23 5.69 3.57
CA ILE A 212 -18.97 4.96 3.32
C ILE A 212 -18.44 4.41 4.64
N GLU A 213 -18.10 3.12 4.67
CA GLU A 213 -17.51 2.47 5.84
C GLU A 213 -16.01 2.76 5.87
N LEU A 214 -15.55 3.44 6.92
CA LEU A 214 -14.14 3.80 7.07
C LEU A 214 -13.48 3.02 8.21
N TYR A 215 -12.31 2.47 7.91
CA TYR A 215 -11.44 1.80 8.85
C TYR A 215 -10.04 2.44 8.83
N GLU A 216 -9.51 2.72 10.01
CA GLU A 216 -8.16 3.27 10.18
C GLU A 216 -7.27 2.26 10.92
N PHE A 217 -6.25 1.72 10.26
CA PHE A 217 -5.35 0.69 10.79
C PHE A 217 -4.69 1.16 12.09
N LYS A 218 -4.74 0.32 13.12
CA LYS A 218 -4.19 0.59 14.46
C LYS A 218 -2.66 0.46 14.41
N PRO A 219 -1.92 1.28 15.17
CA PRO A 219 -0.52 0.96 15.41
C PRO A 219 -0.46 -0.32 16.24
N VAL A 220 0.25 -1.36 15.76
CA VAL A 220 0.29 -2.68 16.42
C VAL A 220 0.87 -2.65 17.86
N LEU A 221 1.47 -1.55 18.34
CA LEU A 221 1.95 -1.41 19.71
C LEU A 221 1.72 -0.02 20.33
N GLU A 222 0.94 0.04 21.42
CA GLU A 222 0.85 1.22 22.30
C GLU A 222 2.19 1.46 23.02
N ARG A 223 2.78 2.65 22.84
CA ARG A 223 3.86 3.14 23.72
C ARG A 223 3.32 4.10 24.77
N ARG A 224 3.66 3.86 26.04
CA ARG A 224 3.32 4.75 27.17
C ARG A 224 4.02 6.13 27.14
N ARG A 225 5.13 6.33 26.39
CA ARG A 225 5.84 7.64 26.29
C ARG A 225 6.42 7.86 24.89
N ARG A 226 6.20 9.08 24.34
CA ARG A 226 6.71 9.56 23.04
C ARG A 226 7.89 10.50 23.23
N THR A 227 8.81 10.53 22.26
CA THR A 227 9.92 11.48 22.18
C THR A 227 9.45 12.84 21.64
N TRP A 228 10.25 13.89 21.87
CA TRP A 228 9.93 15.24 21.43
C TRP A 228 9.80 15.36 19.89
N TYR A 229 10.63 14.64 19.13
CA TYR A 229 10.55 14.64 17.67
C TYR A 229 9.24 14.03 17.17
N GLU A 230 8.81 12.90 17.74
CA GLU A 230 7.54 12.24 17.41
C GLU A 230 6.32 13.13 17.74
N ILE A 231 6.42 13.91 18.82
CA ILE A 231 5.40 14.89 19.20
C ILE A 231 5.31 16.02 18.18
N VAL A 232 6.45 16.43 17.61
CA VAL A 232 6.55 17.57 16.68
C VAL A 232 6.21 17.18 15.24
N THR A 233 6.65 16.02 14.76
CA THR A 233 6.55 15.64 13.34
C THR A 233 5.37 14.72 13.03
N GLY A 234 4.81 14.04 14.04
CA GLY A 234 3.84 12.97 13.84
C GLY A 234 4.47 11.65 13.36
N SER A 235 5.71 11.69 12.85
CA SER A 235 6.49 10.51 12.50
C SER A 235 6.97 9.82 13.77
N VAL A 236 6.47 8.62 14.03
CA VAL A 236 6.82 7.78 15.20
C VAL A 236 8.19 7.12 14.95
N ILE A 237 9.19 7.40 15.80
CA ILE A 237 10.54 6.83 15.76
C ILE A 237 10.56 5.59 16.66
N PRO A 238 10.81 4.38 16.13
CA PRO A 238 10.90 3.21 16.98
C PRO A 238 12.17 3.25 17.87
N ALA A 239 11.98 3.22 19.19
CA ALA A 239 12.96 2.79 20.18
C ALA A 239 13.60 1.44 19.80
N LYS A 240 14.88 1.31 20.10
CA LYS A 240 15.71 0.12 19.83
C LYS A 240 15.03 -1.14 20.40
N GLY A 241 14.75 -2.13 19.55
CA GLY A 241 14.24 -3.46 19.96
C GLY A 241 12.72 -3.60 20.11
N LYS A 242 11.90 -2.73 19.49
CA LYS A 242 10.43 -2.89 19.46
C LYS A 242 9.89 -2.60 18.07
N ASN A 243 9.05 -3.49 17.56
CA ASN A 243 8.47 -3.44 16.22
C ASN A 243 7.24 -2.51 16.16
N LYS A 244 7.04 -1.78 15.06
CA LYS A 244 5.78 -1.10 14.70
C LYS A 244 5.34 -1.69 13.35
N SER A 245 4.04 -1.91 13.13
CA SER A 245 3.50 -2.23 11.80
C SER A 245 2.69 -1.06 11.24
N SER A 246 2.82 -0.81 9.93
CA SER A 246 1.98 0.09 9.14
C SER A 246 1.39 -0.69 7.96
N LEU A 247 0.15 -0.39 7.59
CA LEU A 247 -0.45 -0.94 6.38
C LEU A 247 0.28 -0.35 5.17
N HIS A 248 0.83 -1.22 4.33
CA HIS A 248 1.40 -0.86 3.04
C HIS A 248 0.72 -1.57 1.86
N ALA A 249 -0.31 -2.38 2.12
CA ALA A 249 -1.12 -2.98 1.06
C ALA A 249 -1.78 -1.90 0.18
N LYS A 250 -1.79 -2.15 -1.13
CA LYS A 250 -2.58 -1.41 -2.11
C LYS A 250 -3.40 -2.40 -2.92
N PHE A 251 -4.66 -2.55 -2.53
CA PHE A 251 -5.60 -3.36 -3.30
C PHE A 251 -6.96 -2.69 -3.34
N PHE A 252 -7.68 -2.99 -4.40
CA PHE A 252 -9.09 -2.65 -4.48
C PHE A 252 -9.85 -3.76 -5.17
N ASP A 253 -11.10 -3.90 -4.77
CA ASP A 253 -12.00 -4.93 -5.22
C ASP A 253 -13.31 -4.31 -5.76
N VAL A 254 -13.69 -4.74 -6.95
CA VAL A 254 -14.91 -4.33 -7.67
C VAL A 254 -15.57 -5.54 -8.31
N ASP A 255 -16.72 -5.96 -7.76
CA ASP A 255 -17.61 -6.97 -8.34
C ASP A 255 -16.90 -8.21 -8.94
N GLY A 256 -16.02 -8.86 -8.17
CA GLY A 256 -15.30 -10.06 -8.59
C GLY A 256 -14.01 -9.79 -9.36
N LYS A 257 -13.52 -8.55 -9.37
CA LYS A 257 -12.21 -8.18 -9.90
C LYS A 257 -11.37 -7.51 -8.84
N VAL A 258 -10.15 -8.01 -8.68
CA VAL A 258 -9.22 -7.55 -7.65
C VAL A 258 -8.00 -6.94 -8.33
N PHE A 259 -7.58 -5.76 -7.88
CA PHE A 259 -6.29 -5.18 -8.23
C PHE A 259 -5.31 -5.35 -7.08
N ILE A 260 -4.08 -5.73 -7.39
CA ILE A 260 -2.94 -5.70 -6.46
C ILE A 260 -1.77 -5.02 -7.18
N GLY A 261 -1.15 -4.03 -6.56
CA GLY A 261 -0.07 -3.29 -7.20
C GLY A 261 0.57 -2.23 -6.32
N SER A 262 1.22 -1.26 -6.96
CA SER A 262 1.95 -0.18 -6.27
C SER A 262 1.13 1.10 -6.10
N PHE A 263 0.00 1.21 -6.80
CA PHE A 263 -0.85 2.41 -6.87
C PHE A 263 -1.55 2.72 -5.55
N ASN A 264 -1.22 3.84 -4.91
CA ASN A 264 -2.02 4.36 -3.79
C ASN A 264 -3.21 5.17 -4.33
N PHE A 265 -4.28 5.25 -3.55
CA PHE A 265 -5.45 6.05 -3.92
C PHE A 265 -5.27 7.52 -3.48
N ASP A 266 -4.34 8.21 -4.15
CA ASP A 266 -3.99 9.62 -3.93
C ASP A 266 -3.66 10.35 -5.25
N PRO A 267 -3.68 11.70 -5.25
CA PRO A 267 -3.28 12.51 -6.41
C PRO A 267 -1.88 12.20 -6.93
N ARG A 268 -0.91 11.94 -6.05
CA ARG A 268 0.48 11.69 -6.43
C ARG A 268 0.61 10.42 -7.27
N SER A 269 -0.02 9.32 -6.86
CA SER A 269 -0.04 8.07 -7.65
C SER A 269 -0.81 8.27 -8.95
N THR A 270 -1.85 9.09 -8.94
CA THR A 270 -2.65 9.38 -10.13
C THR A 270 -1.88 10.20 -11.18
N TYR A 271 -1.15 11.25 -10.76
CA TYR A 271 -0.61 12.24 -11.69
C TYR A 271 0.92 12.31 -11.76
N LEU A 272 1.64 11.89 -10.71
CA LEU A 272 3.08 12.16 -10.58
C LEU A 272 3.95 10.90 -10.60
N ASN A 273 3.57 9.87 -9.85
CA ASN A 273 4.33 8.62 -9.82
C ASN A 273 3.95 7.74 -11.02
N THR A 274 4.89 6.91 -11.45
CA THR A 274 4.57 5.76 -12.29
C THR A 274 4.30 4.55 -11.40
N GLU A 275 3.26 3.80 -11.72
CA GLU A 275 2.73 2.69 -10.94
C GLU A 275 2.53 1.45 -11.83
N VAL A 276 2.48 0.27 -11.21
CA VAL A 276 2.18 -1.03 -11.86
C VAL A 276 1.24 -1.86 -11.00
N GLY A 277 0.55 -2.82 -11.61
CA GLY A 277 -0.23 -3.80 -10.88
C GLY A 277 -0.85 -4.86 -11.77
N LEU A 278 -1.60 -5.76 -11.13
CA LEU A 278 -2.32 -6.84 -11.79
C LEU A 278 -3.81 -6.74 -11.44
N VAL A 279 -4.67 -6.68 -12.46
CA VAL A 279 -6.12 -6.83 -12.30
C VAL A 279 -6.48 -8.29 -12.58
N ILE A 280 -7.09 -8.97 -11.61
CA ILE A 280 -7.46 -10.39 -11.68
C ILE A 280 -8.98 -10.51 -11.68
N GLU A 281 -9.55 -11.18 -12.67
CA GLU A 281 -10.98 -11.47 -12.76
C GLU A 281 -11.27 -12.80 -12.01
N SER A 282 -11.44 -12.73 -10.68
CA SER A 282 -11.66 -13.90 -9.81
C SER A 282 -12.59 -13.59 -8.64
N SER A 283 -13.85 -14.05 -8.73
CA SER A 283 -14.81 -13.99 -7.62
C SER A 283 -14.36 -14.79 -6.40
N GLN A 284 -13.55 -15.83 -6.59
CA GLN A 284 -12.97 -16.61 -5.49
C GLN A 284 -11.99 -15.77 -4.67
N LEU A 285 -11.02 -15.13 -5.34
CA LEU A 285 -10.03 -14.26 -4.67
C LEU A 285 -10.73 -13.10 -3.97
N GLN A 286 -11.69 -12.49 -4.66
CA GLN A 286 -12.55 -11.44 -4.12
C GLN A 286 -13.23 -11.87 -2.82
N THR A 287 -13.91 -13.02 -2.82
CA THR A 287 -14.59 -13.55 -1.63
C THR A 287 -13.60 -13.82 -0.49
N GLN A 288 -12.43 -14.38 -0.79
CA GLN A 288 -11.40 -14.64 0.22
C GLN A 288 -10.92 -13.34 0.88
N ILE A 289 -10.69 -12.29 0.10
CA ILE A 289 -10.30 -10.97 0.60
C ILE A 289 -11.41 -10.38 1.47
N SER A 290 -12.66 -10.35 0.99
CA SER A 290 -13.77 -9.78 1.76
C SER A 290 -14.00 -10.52 3.08
N VAL A 291 -13.92 -11.86 3.09
CA VAL A 291 -14.03 -12.66 4.32
C VAL A 291 -12.88 -12.36 5.30
N MET A 292 -11.65 -12.25 4.79
CA MET A 292 -10.48 -11.91 5.60
C MET A 292 -10.65 -10.52 6.24
N LEU A 293 -11.10 -9.53 5.45
CA LEU A 293 -11.40 -8.20 5.96
C LEU A 293 -12.49 -8.23 7.03
N ASP A 294 -13.61 -8.91 6.78
CA ASP A 294 -14.72 -9.00 7.74
C ASP A 294 -14.28 -9.59 9.09
N GLN A 295 -13.40 -10.60 9.04
CA GLN A 295 -12.90 -11.28 10.24
C GLN A 295 -11.85 -10.46 11.01
N HIS A 296 -10.93 -9.80 10.30
CA HIS A 296 -9.75 -9.21 10.92
C HIS A 296 -9.82 -7.69 11.12
N LEU A 297 -10.57 -6.94 10.30
CA LEU A 297 -10.64 -5.48 10.41
C LEU A 297 -10.98 -4.99 11.82
N PRO A 298 -11.97 -5.55 12.54
CA PRO A 298 -12.28 -5.09 13.90
C PRO A 298 -11.09 -5.20 14.86
N GLN A 299 -10.24 -6.20 14.66
CA GLN A 299 -9.08 -6.50 15.50
C GLN A 299 -7.93 -5.55 15.20
N VAL A 300 -7.71 -5.22 13.93
CA VAL A 300 -6.51 -4.50 13.46
C VAL A 300 -6.76 -3.02 13.11
N ALA A 301 -8.01 -2.57 13.03
CA ALA A 301 -8.37 -1.20 12.64
C ALA A 301 -9.42 -0.59 13.57
N TYR A 302 -9.36 0.73 13.75
CA TYR A 302 -10.44 1.50 14.32
C TYR A 302 -11.57 1.61 13.30
N GLN A 303 -12.81 1.32 13.68
CA GLN A 303 -13.98 1.65 12.85
C GLN A 303 -14.40 3.09 13.14
N LEU A 304 -14.55 3.91 12.11
CA LEU A 304 -15.03 5.28 12.28
C LEU A 304 -16.55 5.33 12.13
N LYS A 305 -17.22 6.06 13.03
CA LYS A 305 -18.65 6.37 12.94
C LYS A 305 -18.89 7.84 13.25
N LEU A 306 -20.09 8.33 12.94
CA LEU A 306 -20.55 9.63 13.41
C LEU A 306 -21.45 9.46 14.63
N ASN A 307 -21.22 10.27 15.66
CA ASN A 307 -22.12 10.38 16.80
C ASN A 307 -23.38 11.20 16.43
N SER A 308 -24.29 11.38 17.39
CA SER A 308 -25.53 12.15 17.17
C SER A 308 -25.31 13.64 16.90
N GLN A 309 -24.13 14.17 17.20
CA GLN A 309 -23.70 15.54 16.89
C GLN A 309 -23.04 15.66 15.51
N GLY A 310 -22.84 14.54 14.79
CA GLY A 310 -22.14 14.51 13.51
C GLY A 310 -20.63 14.63 13.61
N GLU A 311 -20.06 14.34 14.78
CA GLU A 311 -18.62 14.27 15.04
C GLU A 311 -18.13 12.82 14.93
N ILE A 312 -16.85 12.63 14.59
CA ILE A 312 -16.28 11.29 14.41
C ILE A 312 -16.02 10.65 15.78
N THR A 313 -16.40 9.39 15.90
CA THR A 313 -16.03 8.47 16.98
C THR A 313 -15.25 7.30 16.38
N TRP A 314 -14.12 6.96 17.00
CA TRP A 314 -13.33 5.78 16.65
C TRP A 314 -13.69 4.65 17.60
N LEU A 315 -14.14 3.53 17.05
CA LEU A 315 -14.48 2.32 17.80
C LEU A 315 -13.32 1.34 17.71
N ASP A 316 -12.81 0.93 18.88
CA ASP A 316 -11.76 -0.06 19.02
C ASP A 316 -12.33 -1.33 19.66
N TYR A 317 -12.55 -2.35 18.83
CA TYR A 317 -13.04 -3.65 19.25
C TYR A 317 -11.91 -4.46 19.88
N GLN A 318 -12.04 -4.73 21.18
CA GLN A 318 -11.08 -5.52 21.96
C GLN A 318 -11.39 -7.01 21.86
N SER A 319 -10.36 -7.84 22.02
CA SER A 319 -10.50 -9.32 21.99
C SER A 319 -11.40 -9.88 23.09
N ASN A 320 -11.58 -9.15 24.20
CA ASN A 320 -12.48 -9.52 25.31
C ASN A 320 -13.95 -9.12 25.07
N GLY A 321 -14.29 -8.60 23.88
CA GLY A 321 -15.64 -8.15 23.53
C GLY A 321 -15.98 -6.72 23.97
N GLN A 322 -15.07 -6.02 24.66
CA GLN A 322 -15.24 -4.60 24.98
C GLN A 322 -15.06 -3.73 23.73
N VAL A 323 -15.84 -2.66 23.64
CA VAL A 323 -15.63 -1.60 22.64
C VAL A 323 -15.13 -0.36 23.36
N ILE A 324 -13.94 0.12 23.00
CA ILE A 324 -13.41 1.39 23.49
C ILE A 324 -13.75 2.46 22.45
N GLU A 325 -14.35 3.55 22.91
CA GLU A 325 -14.71 4.68 22.04
C GLU A 325 -13.75 5.85 22.28
N TYR A 326 -13.25 6.44 21.20
CA TYR A 326 -12.44 7.66 21.24
C TYR A 326 -13.19 8.81 20.57
N ASP A 327 -13.15 9.98 21.22
CA ASP A 327 -13.75 11.23 20.72
C ASP A 327 -12.78 12.05 19.84
N LYS A 328 -11.54 11.56 19.69
CA LYS A 328 -10.43 12.19 18.97
C LYS A 328 -9.60 11.11 18.29
N ASP A 329 -8.91 11.50 17.23
CA ASP A 329 -7.95 10.68 16.49
C ASP A 329 -7.02 9.92 17.47
N PRO A 330 -7.13 8.58 17.58
CA PRO A 330 -6.47 7.81 18.63
C PRO A 330 -4.96 7.98 18.62
N GLY A 331 -4.38 8.10 19.81
CA GLY A 331 -2.93 8.31 19.94
C GLY A 331 -2.48 9.63 19.30
N THR A 332 -3.21 10.73 19.45
CA THR A 332 -2.74 12.06 19.04
C THR A 332 -2.69 13.04 20.21
N SER A 333 -1.72 13.96 20.20
CA SER A 333 -1.70 15.11 21.12
C SER A 333 -2.59 16.24 20.60
N ARG A 334 -2.95 17.20 21.48
CA ARG A 334 -3.68 18.42 21.05
C ARG A 334 -2.90 19.19 19.99
N PHE A 335 -1.59 19.33 20.16
CA PHE A 335 -0.72 19.99 19.21
C PHE A 335 -0.72 19.31 17.84
N GLN A 336 -0.60 17.97 17.81
CA GLN A 336 -0.65 17.19 16.56
C GLN A 336 -1.98 17.41 15.83
N ARG A 337 -3.12 17.35 16.52
CA ARG A 337 -4.43 17.61 15.90
C ARG A 337 -4.56 19.04 15.36
N THR A 338 -4.02 20.03 16.06
CA THR A 338 -3.97 21.41 15.54
C THR A 338 -3.11 21.51 14.29
N MET A 339 -1.94 20.85 14.26
CA MET A 339 -1.06 20.83 13.09
C MET A 339 -1.68 20.10 11.90
N ILE A 340 -2.30 18.94 12.12
CA ILE A 340 -3.07 18.22 11.09
C ILE A 340 -4.08 19.16 10.44
N LYS A 341 -4.87 19.87 11.27
CA LYS A 341 -5.87 20.83 10.76
C LYS A 341 -5.22 21.97 9.98
N ALA A 342 -4.14 22.58 10.49
CA ALA A 342 -3.44 23.67 9.83
C ALA A 342 -2.85 23.24 8.47
N VAL A 343 -2.13 22.12 8.44
CA VAL A 343 -1.50 21.55 7.24
C VAL A 343 -2.53 21.20 6.17
N SER A 344 -3.70 20.71 6.57
CA SER A 344 -4.77 20.35 5.63
C SER A 344 -5.26 21.52 4.77
N TYR A 345 -5.09 22.78 5.21
CA TYR A 345 -5.47 23.97 4.44
C TYR A 345 -4.40 24.44 3.45
N LEU A 346 -3.23 23.80 3.43
CA LEU A 346 -2.19 24.17 2.47
C LEU A 346 -2.63 23.79 1.05
N PRO A 347 -2.35 24.64 0.03
CA PRO A 347 -2.77 24.41 -1.35
C PRO A 347 -1.85 23.41 -2.08
N ILE A 348 -1.60 22.26 -1.47
CA ILE A 348 -0.66 21.23 -1.93
C ILE A 348 -1.27 19.83 -1.98
N GLU A 349 -2.61 19.72 -1.91
CA GLU A 349 -3.32 18.43 -2.01
C GLU A 349 -2.93 17.68 -3.29
N TRP A 350 -2.73 18.38 -4.41
CA TRP A 350 -2.34 17.79 -5.68
C TRP A 350 -0.99 17.06 -5.65
N MET A 351 -0.15 17.30 -4.64
CA MET A 351 1.15 16.64 -4.45
C MET A 351 1.09 15.41 -3.54
N MET A 352 -0.01 15.24 -2.82
CA MET A 352 -0.23 14.14 -1.88
C MET A 352 -0.49 12.88 -2.64
#